data_AF-A0A943QBL1-F1
#
_entry.id   AF-A0A943QBL1-F1
#
_cell.length_a   1.000
_cell.length_b   1.000
_cell.length_c   1.000
_cell.angle_alpha   90.00
_cell.angle_beta   90.00
_cell.angle_gamma   90.00
#
_symmetry.space_group_name_H-M   'P 1'
#
loop_
_entity.id
_entity.type
_entity.pdbx_description
1 polymer ?
#
loop_
_entity_poly.entity_id
_entity_poly.type
_entity_poly.pdbx_seq_one_letter_code
_entity_poly.pdbx_strand_id
1 'polypeptide(L)' 'MAERLRVVLEFSKGKEKELLLYQELIKYSNPGAIVKDMLFGTIPLPNIKESK' A
#
# COMPACT_ATOMS: atom_id res chain seq x y z
N MET A 1 -25.37 12.09 0.00
CA MET A 1 -24.42 11.03 -0.39
C MET A 1 -23.10 11.71 -0.69
N ALA A 2 -22.07 11.56 0.14
CA ALA A 2 -20.81 12.28 -0.07
C ALA A 2 -20.09 11.71 -1.30
N GLU A 3 -19.74 12.56 -2.25
CA GLU A 3 -18.92 12.17 -3.40
C GLU A 3 -17.53 11.78 -2.90
N ARG A 4 -17.13 10.53 -3.17
CA ARG A 4 -15.83 9.99 -2.74
C ARG A 4 -14.88 9.96 -3.92
N LEU A 5 -13.77 10.70 -3.83
CA LEU A 5 -12.64 10.58 -4.74
C LEU A 5 -11.82 9.33 -4.37
N ARG A 6 -11.40 8.56 -5.37
CA ARG A 6 -10.62 7.32 -5.19
C ARG A 6 -9.38 7.36 -6.07
N VAL A 7 -8.26 6.97 -5.50
CA VAL A 7 -7.04 6.62 -6.23
C VAL A 7 -6.99 5.10 -6.29
N VAL A 8 -6.88 4.53 -7.50
CA VAL A 8 -6.72 3.09 -7.71
C VAL A 8 -5.23 2.77 -7.82
N LEU A 9 -4.77 1.78 -7.07
CA LEU A 9 -3.39 1.27 -7.14
C LEU A 9 -3.42 -0.09 -7.83
N GLU A 10 -2.68 -0.22 -8.91
CA GLU A 10 -2.51 -1.49 -9.63
C GLU A 10 -1.13 -2.07 -9.30
N PHE A 11 -1.06 -3.40 -9.16
CA PHE A 11 0.17 -4.12 -8.83
C PHE A 11 0.43 -5.19 -9.88
N SER A 12 1.65 -5.26 -10.38
CA SER A 12 2.10 -6.29 -11.32
C SER A 12 2.74 -7.47 -10.59
N LYS A 13 2.25 -8.68 -10.87
CA LYS A 13 2.90 -9.93 -10.42
C LYS A 13 4.28 -10.14 -11.06
N GLY A 14 4.56 -9.51 -12.19
CA GLY A 14 5.84 -9.62 -12.90
C GLY A 14 6.96 -8.76 -12.31
N LYS A 15 6.65 -7.90 -11.33
CA LYS A 15 7.62 -7.07 -10.63
C LYS A 15 7.60 -7.44 -9.15
N GLU A 16 8.68 -8.06 -8.69
CA GLU A 16 8.79 -8.55 -7.31
C GLU A 16 8.49 -7.44 -6.27
N LYS A 17 9.03 -6.24 -6.47
CA LYS A 17 8.79 -5.09 -5.60
C LYS A 17 7.31 -4.72 -5.45
N GLU A 18 6.55 -4.74 -6.54
CA GLU A 18 5.12 -4.43 -6.52
C GLU A 18 4.34 -5.58 -5.85
N LEU A 19 4.75 -6.83 -6.08
CA LEU A 19 4.14 -7.99 -5.43
C LEU A 19 4.38 -7.98 -3.91
N LEU A 20 5.58 -7.65 -3.46
CA LEU A 20 5.91 -7.53 -2.04
C LEU A 20 5.13 -6.38 -1.39
N LEU A 21 5.00 -5.24 -2.06
CA LEU A 21 4.18 -4.12 -1.57
C LEU A 21 2.71 -4.51 -1.45
N TYR A 22 2.16 -5.21 -2.45
CA TYR A 22 0.80 -5.73 -2.39
C TYR A 22 0.60 -6.69 -1.20
N GLN A 23 1.52 -7.64 -1.03
CA GLN A 23 1.47 -8.60 0.08
C GLN A 23 1.55 -7.93 1.44
N GLU A 24 2.30 -6.83 1.58
CA GLU A 24 2.33 -6.07 2.82
C GLU A 24 1.03 -5.32 3.05
N LEU A 25 0.53 -4.61 2.04
CA LEU A 25 -0.68 -3.80 2.15
C LEU A 25 -1.93 -4.64 2.45
N ILE A 26 -2.04 -5.85 1.92
CA ILE A 26 -3.19 -6.73 2.15
C ILE A 26 -3.23 -7.35 3.54
N LYS A 27 -2.15 -7.24 4.34
CA LYS A 27 -2.16 -7.66 5.75
C LYS A 27 -3.03 -6.76 6.62
N TYR A 28 -3.25 -5.53 6.20
CA TYR A 28 -4.05 -4.56 6.94
C TYR A 28 -5.54 -4.70 6.64
N SER A 29 -6.38 -4.49 7.64
CA SER A 29 -7.84 -4.52 7.50
C SER A 29 -8.39 -3.40 6.59
N ASN A 30 -7.69 -2.27 6.52
CA ASN A 30 -8.02 -1.16 5.62
C ASN A 30 -6.74 -0.58 4.98
N PRO A 31 -6.28 -1.15 3.85
CA PRO A 31 -5.04 -0.73 3.20
C PRO A 31 -5.06 0.74 2.78
N GLY A 32 -6.22 1.24 2.34
CA GLY A 32 -6.35 2.63 1.87
C GLY A 32 -6.21 3.66 3.00
N ALA A 33 -6.66 3.34 4.21
CA ALA A 33 -6.42 4.19 5.38
C ALA A 33 -4.95 4.14 5.80
N ILE A 34 -4.36 2.94 5.82
CA ILE A 34 -2.96 2.74 6.19
C ILE A 34 -2.00 3.46 5.24
N VAL A 35 -2.23 3.41 3.93
CA VAL A 35 -1.44 4.18 2.96
C VAL A 35 -1.56 5.68 3.23
N LYS A 36 -2.75 6.18 3.60
CA LYS A 36 -2.89 7.60 3.98
C LYS A 36 -2.09 7.93 5.23
N ASP A 37 -2.16 7.09 6.26
CA ASP A 37 -1.41 7.29 7.50
C ASP A 37 0.11 7.28 7.25
N MET A 38 0.59 6.38 6.37
CA MET A 38 1.98 6.36 5.91
C MET A 38 2.37 7.66 5.19
N LEU A 39 1.52 8.16 4.29
CA LEU A 39 1.77 9.39 3.52
C LEU A 39 1.68 10.65 4.38
N PHE A 40 0.82 10.65 5.41
CA PHE A 40 0.74 11.71 6.43
C PHE A 40 1.87 11.62 7.46
N GLY A 41 2.66 10.55 7.46
CA GLY A 41 3.75 10.32 8.40
C GLY A 41 3.29 9.97 9.81
N THR A 42 2.03 9.59 10.01
CA THR A 42 1.51 9.11 11.30
C THR A 42 2.04 7.72 11.65
N ILE A 43 2.35 6.91 10.64
CA ILE A 43 3.03 5.62 10.80
C ILE A 43 4.24 5.51 9.86
N PRO A 44 5.28 4.74 10.23
CA PRO A 44 6.46 4.58 9.38
C PRO A 44 6.12 3.84 8.08
N LEU A 45 6.90 4.12 7.03
CA LEU A 45 6.83 3.37 5.78
C LEU A 45 7.28 1.91 6.00
N PRO A 46 6.63 0.95 5.33
CA PRO A 46 6.99 -0.46 5.47
C PRO A 46 8.37 -0.70 4.88
N ASN A 47 9.20 -1.45 5.58
CA ASN A 47 10.56 -1.78 5.15
C ASN A 47 10.52 -2.94 4.14
N ILE A 48 10.07 -2.66 2.92
CA ILE A 48 9.98 -3.63 1.83
C ILE A 48 11.37 -3.76 1.22
N LYS A 49 12.13 -4.76 1.68
CA LYS A 49 13.41 -5.12 1.08
C LYS A 49 13.18 -6.12 -0.03
N GLU A 50 13.72 -5.83 -1.21
CA GLU A 50 13.88 -6.83 -2.27
C GLU A 50 14.84 -7.92 -1.75
N SER A 51 14.50 -9.18 -1.97
CA SER A 51 15.41 -10.28 -1.63
C SER A 51 16.56 -10.23 -2.65
N LYS A 52 17.69 -9.68 -2.22
CA LYS A 52 18.91 -9.57 -3.03
C LYS A 52 19.46 -10.94 -3.43
#